data_AF-R0LKK5-F1
#
_entry.id   AF-R0LKK5-F1
#
_cell.length_a   1.000
_cell.length_b   1.000
_cell.length_c   1.000
_cell.angle_alpha   90.00
_cell.angle_beta   90.00
_cell.angle_gamma   90.00
#
_symmetry.space_group_name_H-M   'P 1'
#
loop_
_entity.id
_entity.type
_entity.pdbx_description
1 polymer ?
#
loop_
_entity_poly.entity_id
_entity_poly.type
_entity_poly.pdbx_seq_one_letter_code
_entity_poly.pdbx_strand_id
1 'polypeptide(L)'
;VYCMLLIYLQQVLFCFSLLISTEEYDLEITNNGPITTGAQATVHATLRIKNNSLASNLYHFNWIYAPLILIEKSERQLNSMINVTGEFPGTFPVSVWVTHRNCWLCRPVARNVTVLQITEFITGNLTIAQIEDSRFIRHGSSSSTGAVTRISFCLHDPSDYFKSARFVYNWDFGDGVYQITKEPFVYCNYSTMGNRTVHLKVIAEWEQIGSIIHEKETMQKTGDFTTSLELLDAVKGINVVGSRETHVMENLSLSLHINGTPPLSLCWLIKSECIPLEGEKCHLVVINGSCYNLSHTFSDAGQYCLSVRVENGVTMLQTYHEIKVWPTGLQPAFFVLLCVALVSVMVGLVLYTTFRSNTQQKDLVEVADFDFSPLSDKNLSSHSEPGCCQICCRSCFLQSPQETARESHELLLSFYKPVKMYTV
;
A
#
# COMPACT_ATOMS: atom_id res chain seq x y z
N VAL A 1 75.32 -7.15 -8.04
CA VAL A 1 74.57 -8.37 -7.64
C VAL A 1 73.21 -8.03 -7.04
N TYR A 2 73.11 -7.20 -6.00
CA TYR A 2 71.83 -6.80 -5.40
C TYR A 2 70.84 -6.13 -6.37
N CYS A 3 71.32 -5.26 -7.27
CA CYS A 3 70.45 -4.57 -8.24
C CYS A 3 69.86 -5.54 -9.29
N MET A 4 70.62 -6.56 -9.70
CA MET A 4 70.12 -7.64 -10.59
C MET A 4 69.08 -8.52 -9.89
N LEU A 5 69.25 -8.77 -8.58
CA LEU A 5 68.29 -9.55 -7.80
C LEU A 5 66.96 -8.80 -7.62
N LEU A 6 67.00 -7.48 -7.43
CA LEU A 6 65.83 -6.62 -7.32
C LEU A 6 65.06 -6.51 -8.65
N ILE A 7 65.76 -6.39 -9.78
CA ILE A 7 65.13 -6.39 -11.10
C ILE A 7 64.48 -7.75 -11.40
N TYR A 8 65.13 -8.85 -10.99
CA TYR A 8 64.57 -10.20 -11.14
C TYR A 8 63.34 -10.40 -10.24
N LEU A 9 63.38 -9.97 -8.98
CA LEU A 9 62.21 -10.01 -8.08
C LEU A 9 61.07 -9.12 -8.58
N GLN A 10 61.38 -7.95 -9.14
CA GLN A 10 60.39 -7.04 -9.69
C GLN A 10 59.79 -7.58 -10.99
N GLN A 11 60.57 -8.26 -11.85
CA GLN A 11 60.07 -8.98 -13.02
C GLN A 11 59.25 -10.21 -12.64
N VAL A 12 59.63 -10.94 -11.59
CA VAL A 12 58.83 -12.06 -11.06
C VAL A 12 57.53 -11.55 -10.45
N LEU A 13 57.55 -10.45 -9.69
CA LEU A 13 56.33 -9.79 -9.21
C LEU A 13 55.47 -9.25 -10.37
N PHE A 14 56.07 -8.68 -11.42
CA PHE A 14 55.36 -8.17 -12.59
C PHE A 14 54.71 -9.31 -13.39
N CYS A 15 55.40 -10.46 -13.52
CA CYS A 15 54.84 -11.70 -14.08
C CYS A 15 53.72 -12.29 -13.21
N PHE A 16 53.81 -12.18 -11.88
CA PHE A 16 52.74 -12.61 -10.97
C PHE A 16 51.52 -11.68 -11.02
N SER A 17 51.70 -10.37 -11.26
CA SER A 17 50.60 -9.41 -11.42
C SER A 17 49.95 -9.43 -12.81
N LEU A 18 50.60 -10.01 -13.82
CA LEU A 18 50.08 -10.13 -15.20
C LEU A 18 49.38 -11.47 -15.50
N LEU A 19 49.23 -12.35 -14.51
CA LEU A 19 48.40 -13.56 -14.60
C LEU A 19 47.03 -13.33 -13.96
N ILE A 20 46.39 -12.20 -14.27
CA ILE A 20 44.93 -12.11 -14.17
C ILE A 20 44.41 -12.88 -15.38
N SER A 21 44.18 -14.18 -15.17
CA SER A 21 43.35 -14.99 -16.08
C SER A 21 42.09 -14.20 -16.38
N THR A 22 41.96 -13.69 -17.60
CA THR A 22 40.69 -13.21 -18.12
C THR A 22 39.73 -14.40 -18.06
N GLU A 23 38.84 -14.42 -17.05
CA GLU A 23 37.95 -15.56 -16.76
C GLU A 23 36.98 -15.78 -17.93
N GLU A 24 37.41 -16.58 -18.91
CA GLU A 24 36.62 -17.04 -20.06
C GLU A 24 35.48 -17.99 -19.64
N TYR A 25 35.64 -18.60 -18.46
CA TYR A 25 34.73 -19.57 -17.86
C TYR A 25 34.29 -19.09 -16.47
N ASP A 26 32.99 -19.22 -16.20
CA ASP A 26 32.39 -18.93 -14.91
C ASP A 26 31.67 -20.21 -14.42
N LEU A 27 31.87 -20.59 -13.16
CA LEU A 27 31.33 -21.82 -12.60
C LEU A 27 30.38 -21.46 -11.46
N GLU A 28 29.08 -21.55 -11.70
CA GLU A 28 28.04 -21.28 -10.72
C GLU A 28 27.75 -22.55 -9.92
N ILE A 29 27.74 -22.48 -8.59
CA ILE A 29 27.38 -23.58 -7.70
C ILE A 29 26.25 -23.15 -6.76
N THR A 30 25.19 -23.95 -6.68
CA THR A 30 24.02 -23.70 -5.83
C THR A 30 23.68 -24.94 -5.03
N ASN A 31 23.06 -24.75 -3.85
CA ASN A 31 22.58 -25.84 -3.02
C ASN A 31 21.20 -25.48 -2.43
N ASN A 32 20.42 -26.49 -2.07
CA ASN A 32 19.06 -26.36 -1.53
C ASN A 32 19.01 -26.36 0.01
N GLY A 33 20.13 -26.16 0.70
CA GLY A 33 20.19 -26.11 2.15
C GLY A 33 19.51 -24.86 2.75
N PRO A 34 19.31 -24.81 4.08
CA PRO A 34 19.68 -25.84 5.05
C PRO A 34 18.78 -27.08 4.99
N ILE A 35 19.30 -28.27 5.32
CA ILE A 35 18.53 -29.52 5.38
C ILE A 35 18.57 -30.14 6.78
N THR A 36 17.58 -30.96 7.13
CA THR A 36 17.62 -31.75 8.38
C THR A 36 18.60 -32.94 8.25
N THR A 37 19.27 -33.34 9.34
CA THR A 37 20.11 -34.56 9.39
C THR A 37 19.34 -35.78 8.85
N GLY A 38 19.95 -36.54 7.94
CA GLY A 38 19.33 -37.69 7.28
C GLY A 38 18.49 -37.34 6.03
N ALA A 39 18.12 -36.07 5.82
CA ALA A 39 17.52 -35.61 4.58
C ALA A 39 18.57 -35.52 3.46
N GLN A 40 18.10 -35.40 2.21
CA GLN A 40 18.98 -35.30 1.05
C GLN A 40 19.10 -33.84 0.59
N ALA A 41 20.32 -33.38 0.41
CA ALA A 41 20.61 -32.10 -0.22
C ALA A 41 21.03 -32.32 -1.67
N THR A 42 20.60 -31.41 -2.53
CA THR A 42 20.98 -31.38 -3.94
C THR A 42 21.91 -30.19 -4.14
N VAL A 43 23.10 -30.47 -4.66
CA VAL A 43 24.09 -29.46 -5.04
C VAL A 43 24.23 -29.48 -6.56
N HIS A 44 24.04 -28.32 -7.18
CA HIS A 44 24.07 -28.15 -8.63
C HIS A 44 25.25 -27.26 -9.02
N ALA A 45 26.00 -27.66 -10.05
CA ALA A 45 27.07 -26.88 -10.65
C ALA A 45 26.79 -26.65 -12.13
N THR A 46 26.94 -25.41 -12.59
CA THR A 46 26.72 -24.97 -13.96
C THR A 46 27.95 -24.23 -14.47
N LEU A 47 28.57 -24.72 -15.54
CA LEU A 47 29.66 -24.03 -16.23
C LEU A 47 29.08 -23.08 -17.30
N ARG A 48 29.29 -21.78 -17.12
CA ARG A 48 28.97 -20.73 -18.09
C ARG A 48 30.22 -20.36 -18.87
N ILE A 49 30.09 -20.24 -20.18
CA ILE A 49 31.17 -19.86 -21.10
C ILE A 49 30.82 -18.47 -21.65
N LYS A 50 31.67 -17.47 -21.45
CA LYS A 50 31.38 -16.09 -21.85
C LYS A 50 31.39 -15.88 -23.38
N ASN A 51 32.19 -16.67 -24.09
CA ASN A 51 32.23 -16.68 -25.55
C ASN A 51 31.44 -17.88 -26.09
N ASN A 52 30.47 -17.62 -26.97
CA ASN A 52 29.62 -18.63 -27.60
C ASN A 52 30.39 -19.49 -28.64
N SER A 53 31.70 -19.67 -28.46
CA SER A 53 32.47 -20.62 -29.25
C SER A 53 31.96 -22.01 -28.91
N LEU A 54 31.30 -22.61 -29.90
CA LEU A 54 30.72 -23.95 -29.89
C LEU A 54 31.85 -25.00 -29.83
N ALA A 55 32.66 -24.94 -28.78
CA ALA A 55 33.68 -25.93 -28.53
C ALA A 55 32.95 -27.20 -28.10
N SER A 56 33.04 -28.24 -28.94
CA SER A 56 32.61 -29.62 -28.70
C SER A 56 33.42 -30.29 -27.56
N ASN A 57 33.76 -29.52 -26.54
CA ASN A 57 34.52 -29.95 -25.40
C ASN A 57 33.53 -30.54 -24.38
N LEU A 58 33.69 -31.83 -24.13
CA LEU A 58 33.09 -32.49 -22.99
C LEU A 58 33.90 -32.09 -21.75
N TYR A 59 33.21 -31.61 -20.71
CA TYR A 59 33.81 -31.28 -19.43
C TYR A 59 33.58 -32.40 -18.42
N HIS A 60 34.44 -32.45 -17.41
CA HIS A 60 34.30 -33.35 -16.27
C HIS A 60 34.30 -32.58 -14.95
N PHE A 61 33.29 -32.83 -14.13
CA PHE A 61 33.08 -32.22 -12.82
C PHE A 61 33.61 -33.13 -11.72
N ASN A 62 34.63 -32.64 -11.03
CA ASN A 62 35.26 -33.30 -9.90
C ASN A 62 34.75 -32.64 -8.61
N TRP A 63 34.16 -33.44 -7.72
CA TRP A 63 33.52 -32.97 -6.50
C TRP A 63 34.31 -33.39 -5.26
N ILE A 64 34.39 -32.51 -4.27
CA ILE A 64 34.77 -32.82 -2.90
C ILE A 64 33.58 -32.47 -2.01
N TYR A 65 33.03 -33.49 -1.36
CA TYR A 65 31.86 -33.40 -0.48
C TYR A 65 32.10 -34.10 0.87
N ALA A 66 33.29 -34.62 1.14
CA ALA A 66 33.59 -35.28 2.42
C ALA A 66 33.42 -34.27 3.58
N PRO A 67 32.80 -34.67 4.72
CA PRO A 67 32.41 -36.04 5.13
C PRO A 67 30.97 -36.46 4.75
N LEU A 68 30.31 -35.78 3.82
CA LEU A 68 28.95 -36.15 3.38
C LEU A 68 28.93 -37.46 2.59
N ILE A 69 27.79 -38.14 2.61
CA ILE A 69 27.56 -39.40 1.89
C ILE A 69 26.92 -39.07 0.55
N LEU A 70 27.54 -39.51 -0.55
CA LEU A 70 26.99 -39.38 -1.89
C LEU A 70 25.90 -40.42 -2.13
N ILE A 71 24.70 -39.98 -2.50
CA ILE A 71 23.56 -40.83 -2.85
C ILE A 71 23.51 -41.02 -4.36
N GLU A 72 23.58 -39.92 -5.10
CA GLU A 72 23.46 -39.92 -6.55
C GLU A 72 24.35 -38.84 -7.16
N LYS A 73 24.92 -39.11 -8.32
CA LYS A 73 25.60 -38.12 -9.15
C LYS A 73 25.02 -38.18 -10.55
N SER A 74 24.64 -37.03 -11.09
CA SER A 74 24.31 -36.87 -12.50
C SER A 74 25.21 -35.82 -13.15
N GLU A 75 25.57 -36.07 -14.40
CA GLU A 75 26.52 -35.24 -15.14
C GLU A 75 26.05 -35.07 -16.59
N ARG A 76 25.95 -33.82 -17.03
CA ARG A 76 25.64 -33.37 -18.38
C ARG A 76 26.81 -32.54 -18.90
N GLN A 77 26.76 -32.10 -20.16
CA GLN A 77 27.88 -31.44 -20.82
C GLN A 77 28.42 -30.20 -20.08
N LEU A 78 27.54 -29.36 -19.55
CA LEU A 78 27.89 -28.12 -18.83
C LEU A 78 27.36 -28.09 -17.39
N ASN A 79 26.62 -29.12 -16.98
CA ASN A 79 25.95 -29.14 -15.69
C ASN A 79 26.28 -30.45 -14.97
N SER A 80 26.51 -30.39 -13.66
CA SER A 80 26.61 -31.57 -12.82
C SER A 80 25.82 -31.37 -11.54
N MET A 81 25.20 -32.43 -11.06
CA MET A 81 24.41 -32.43 -9.84
C MET A 81 24.84 -33.61 -8.97
N ILE A 82 24.97 -33.37 -7.67
CA ILE A 82 25.15 -34.42 -6.67
C ILE A 82 24.02 -34.34 -5.64
N ASN A 83 23.48 -35.50 -5.26
CA ASN A 83 22.60 -35.65 -4.11
C ASN A 83 23.44 -36.24 -2.98
N VAL A 84 23.50 -35.52 -1.87
CA VAL A 84 24.31 -35.86 -0.70
C VAL A 84 23.46 -35.87 0.56
N THR A 85 23.86 -36.64 1.55
CA THR A 85 23.25 -36.62 2.88
C THR A 85 24.32 -36.54 3.97
N GLY A 86 23.92 -36.06 5.15
CA GLY A 86 24.79 -35.97 6.32
C GLY A 86 24.06 -36.49 7.56
N GLU A 87 24.76 -37.31 8.34
CA GLU A 87 24.26 -37.87 9.58
C GLU A 87 24.39 -36.91 10.76
N PHE A 88 25.34 -35.98 10.69
CA PHE A 88 25.66 -35.05 11.77
C PHE A 88 25.29 -33.62 11.41
N PRO A 89 24.78 -32.83 12.37
CA PRO A 89 24.56 -31.40 12.16
C PRO A 89 25.89 -30.68 12.00
N GLY A 90 25.93 -29.67 11.15
CA GLY A 90 27.15 -28.95 10.86
C GLY A 90 27.09 -28.13 9.58
N THR A 91 28.19 -27.45 9.31
CA THR A 91 28.37 -26.65 8.09
C THR A 91 29.47 -27.31 7.26
N PHE A 92 29.10 -27.82 6.08
CA PHE A 92 29.96 -28.65 5.25
C PHE A 92 30.30 -27.94 3.94
N PRO A 93 31.58 -27.63 3.67
CA PRO A 93 31.99 -27.06 2.40
C PRO A 93 31.94 -28.14 1.32
N VAL A 94 31.24 -27.84 0.21
CA VAL A 94 31.19 -28.67 -0.99
C VAL A 94 31.87 -27.91 -2.11
N SER A 95 32.96 -28.46 -2.63
CA SER A 95 33.71 -27.83 -3.71
C SER A 95 33.66 -28.65 -4.98
N VAL A 96 33.75 -27.94 -6.10
CA VAL A 96 33.73 -28.53 -7.44
C VAL A 96 34.75 -27.83 -8.32
N TRP A 97 35.47 -28.60 -9.11
CA TRP A 97 36.32 -28.06 -10.17
C TRP A 97 36.10 -28.82 -11.47
N VAL A 98 36.23 -28.07 -12.56
CA VAL A 98 35.96 -28.55 -13.91
C VAL A 98 37.25 -28.75 -14.67
N THR A 99 37.36 -29.88 -15.36
CA THR A 99 38.49 -30.23 -16.23
C THR A 99 37.97 -30.58 -17.62
N HIS A 100 38.81 -30.48 -18.65
CA HIS A 100 38.48 -31.04 -19.95
C HIS A 100 38.53 -32.56 -19.89
N ARG A 101 37.51 -33.25 -20.44
CA ARG A 101 37.44 -34.73 -20.42
C ARG A 101 38.68 -35.39 -21.04
N ASN A 102 39.31 -34.73 -22.03
CA ASN A 102 40.45 -35.28 -22.76
C ASN A 102 41.82 -34.96 -22.13
N CYS A 103 41.88 -34.28 -20.98
CA CYS A 103 43.14 -33.91 -20.34
C CYS A 103 43.02 -33.83 -18.82
N TRP A 104 43.22 -34.96 -18.14
CA TRP A 104 43.20 -35.03 -16.67
C TRP A 104 44.37 -34.28 -16.03
N LEU A 105 45.54 -34.25 -16.68
CA LEU A 105 46.73 -33.54 -16.18
C LEU A 105 46.67 -32.02 -16.39
N CYS A 106 45.65 -31.51 -17.08
CA CYS A 106 45.48 -30.08 -17.30
C CYS A 106 45.02 -29.37 -16.03
N ARG A 107 45.35 -28.08 -15.92
CA ARG A 107 44.84 -27.23 -14.83
C ARG A 107 43.30 -27.15 -14.90
N PRO A 108 42.62 -27.03 -13.75
CA PRO A 108 41.17 -26.85 -13.72
C PRO A 108 40.78 -25.56 -14.44
N VAL A 109 39.74 -25.66 -15.27
CA VAL A 109 39.19 -24.56 -16.08
C VAL A 109 38.48 -23.55 -15.18
N ALA A 110 37.74 -24.06 -14.20
CA ALA A 110 37.07 -23.26 -13.18
C ALA A 110 36.95 -24.08 -11.89
N ARG A 111 36.87 -23.38 -10.75
CA ARG A 111 36.63 -23.96 -9.43
C ARG A 111 35.65 -23.08 -8.67
N ASN A 112 34.77 -23.69 -7.90
CA ASN A 112 33.90 -22.95 -6.99
C ASN A 112 33.59 -23.82 -5.75
N VAL A 113 33.13 -23.17 -4.69
CA VAL A 113 32.78 -23.79 -3.41
C VAL A 113 31.45 -23.22 -2.93
N THR A 114 30.60 -24.10 -2.40
CA THR A 114 29.38 -23.74 -1.69
C THR A 114 29.41 -24.33 -0.29
N VAL A 115 28.59 -23.78 0.58
CA VAL A 115 28.49 -24.23 1.97
C VAL A 115 27.10 -24.81 2.18
N LEU A 116 27.04 -26.09 2.55
CA LEU A 116 25.80 -26.79 2.87
C LEU A 116 25.63 -26.81 4.39
N GLN A 117 24.50 -26.31 4.86
CA GLN A 117 24.12 -26.35 6.28
C GLN A 117 23.21 -27.55 6.54
N ILE A 118 23.55 -28.34 7.55
CA ILE A 118 22.76 -29.47 8.03
C ILE A 118 22.40 -29.23 9.49
N THR A 119 21.12 -29.27 9.82
CA THR A 119 20.59 -29.00 11.15
C THR A 119 19.96 -30.26 11.74
N GLU A 120 20.03 -30.42 13.05
CA GLU A 120 19.28 -31.51 13.72
C GLU A 120 17.78 -31.20 13.80
N PHE A 121 17.40 -29.92 13.64
CA PHE A 121 16.05 -29.39 13.72
C PHE A 121 15.37 -29.31 12.35
N ILE A 122 14.02 -29.30 12.38
CA ILE A 122 13.17 -29.05 11.21
C ILE A 122 13.48 -27.67 10.63
N THR A 123 13.58 -27.58 9.31
CA THR A 123 13.82 -26.34 8.57
C THR A 123 12.52 -25.81 7.96
N GLY A 124 12.33 -24.49 7.99
CA GLY A 124 11.14 -23.85 7.44
C GLY A 124 11.09 -22.36 7.77
N ASN A 125 9.99 -21.71 7.40
CA ASN A 125 9.75 -20.32 7.73
C ASN A 125 8.32 -20.06 8.21
N LEU A 126 8.14 -18.96 8.93
CA LEU A 126 6.83 -18.44 9.30
C LEU A 126 6.46 -17.31 8.35
N THR A 127 5.19 -17.29 7.93
CA THR A 127 4.62 -16.29 7.05
C THR A 127 3.34 -15.73 7.67
N ILE A 128 3.13 -14.43 7.50
CA ILE A 128 1.97 -13.71 8.04
C ILE A 128 1.21 -13.14 6.84
N ALA A 129 -0.10 -13.32 6.83
CA ALA A 129 -0.98 -12.77 5.81
C ALA A 129 -2.26 -12.24 6.45
N GLN A 130 -2.69 -11.05 6.05
CA GLN A 130 -3.96 -10.49 6.51
C GLN A 130 -5.08 -10.83 5.53
N ILE A 131 -6.25 -11.17 6.05
CA ILE A 131 -7.45 -11.36 5.23
C ILE A 131 -8.22 -10.04 5.25
N GLU A 132 -8.21 -9.35 4.12
CA GLU A 132 -9.01 -8.14 3.91
C GLU A 132 -9.90 -8.37 2.67
N ASP A 133 -11.21 -8.22 2.85
CA ASP A 133 -12.22 -8.32 1.78
C ASP A 133 -12.04 -9.54 0.85
N SER A 134 -11.86 -10.73 1.44
CA SER A 134 -11.62 -12.03 0.78
C SER A 134 -10.30 -12.21 0.00
N ARG A 135 -9.39 -11.23 0.05
CA ARG A 135 -8.04 -11.32 -0.56
C ARG A 135 -6.97 -11.51 0.52
N PHE A 136 -6.03 -12.41 0.25
CA PHE A 136 -4.83 -12.58 1.09
C PHE A 136 -3.79 -11.54 0.68
N ILE A 137 -3.60 -10.51 1.51
CA ILE A 137 -2.53 -9.54 1.30
C ILE A 137 -1.34 -9.99 2.14
N ARG A 138 -0.23 -10.32 1.49
CA ARG A 138 1.06 -10.51 2.19
C ARG A 138 1.59 -9.13 2.56
N HIS A 139 1.40 -8.74 3.80
CA HIS A 139 2.21 -7.69 4.39
C HIS A 139 3.51 -8.29 4.94
N GLY A 140 4.51 -7.45 5.18
CA GLY A 140 5.72 -7.83 5.92
C GLY A 140 5.40 -8.13 7.39
N SER A 141 6.19 -7.59 8.32
CA SER A 141 5.92 -7.74 9.76
C SER A 141 4.71 -6.94 10.28
N SER A 142 4.17 -6.00 9.50
CA SER A 142 3.10 -5.09 9.94
C SER A 142 1.70 -5.59 9.57
N SER A 143 0.72 -5.49 10.48
CA SER A 143 -0.68 -5.88 10.25
C SER A 143 -1.68 -4.96 10.97
N SER A 144 -2.93 -4.92 10.50
CA SER A 144 -4.03 -4.15 11.09
C SER A 144 -4.53 -4.78 12.39
N THR A 145 -4.73 -3.97 13.43
CA THR A 145 -5.61 -4.33 14.55
C THR A 145 -7.04 -4.57 14.05
N GLY A 146 -7.73 -5.60 14.54
CA GLY A 146 -9.14 -5.91 14.23
C GLY A 146 -9.41 -6.67 12.92
N ALA A 147 -8.39 -6.91 12.09
CA ALA A 147 -8.49 -7.77 10.92
C ALA A 147 -8.02 -9.20 11.25
N VAL A 148 -8.63 -10.21 10.62
CA VAL A 148 -8.22 -11.61 10.82
C VAL A 148 -6.85 -11.81 10.18
N THR A 149 -5.85 -12.05 11.03
CA THR A 149 -4.48 -12.35 10.62
C THR A 149 -4.29 -13.86 10.56
N ARG A 150 -3.75 -14.36 9.47
CA ARG A 150 -3.38 -15.76 9.30
C ARG A 150 -1.86 -15.89 9.44
N ILE A 151 -1.42 -16.72 10.37
CA ILE A 151 -0.02 -17.10 10.52
C ILE A 151 0.13 -18.53 10.00
N SER A 152 1.10 -18.76 9.13
CA SER A 152 1.35 -20.07 8.52
C SER A 152 2.82 -20.45 8.54
N PHE A 153 3.08 -21.72 8.85
CA PHE A 153 4.38 -22.35 8.72
C PHE A 153 4.53 -22.96 7.33
N CYS A 154 5.66 -22.71 6.68
CA CYS A 154 6.04 -23.41 5.45
C CYS A 154 7.28 -24.27 5.73
N LEU A 155 7.11 -25.58 5.62
CA LEU A 155 8.18 -26.56 5.73
C LEU A 155 9.13 -26.44 4.55
N HIS A 156 10.44 -26.42 4.81
CA HIS A 156 11.49 -26.53 3.80
C HIS A 156 12.01 -27.97 3.79
N ASP A 157 11.46 -28.80 2.91
CA ASP A 157 11.81 -30.22 2.75
C ASP A 157 11.94 -30.59 1.26
N PRO A 158 13.05 -30.23 0.61
CA PRO A 158 13.23 -30.45 -0.82
C PRO A 158 13.38 -31.94 -1.21
N SER A 159 13.69 -32.83 -0.26
CA SER A 159 13.88 -34.26 -0.51
C SER A 159 12.67 -35.13 -0.12
N ASP A 160 11.55 -34.51 0.26
CA ASP A 160 10.37 -35.21 0.79
C ASP A 160 10.70 -36.13 2.00
N TYR A 161 11.69 -35.74 2.81
CA TYR A 161 12.14 -36.51 3.97
C TYR A 161 11.02 -36.73 5.00
N PHE A 162 10.14 -35.75 5.18
CA PHE A 162 9.04 -35.79 6.14
C PHE A 162 7.71 -36.23 5.53
N LYS A 163 7.71 -36.85 4.33
CA LYS A 163 6.48 -37.21 3.61
C LYS A 163 5.53 -38.14 4.40
N SER A 164 6.06 -39.05 5.21
CA SER A 164 5.28 -39.96 6.06
C SER A 164 5.06 -39.42 7.48
N ALA A 165 5.60 -38.24 7.80
CA ALA A 165 5.56 -37.70 9.14
C ALA A 165 4.20 -37.06 9.46
N ARG A 166 3.81 -37.21 10.73
CA ARG A 166 2.67 -36.54 11.33
C ARG A 166 3.18 -35.32 12.08
N PHE A 167 2.63 -34.16 11.73
CA PHE A 167 3.03 -32.90 12.33
C PHE A 167 2.08 -32.46 13.44
N VAL A 168 2.66 -31.90 14.49
CA VAL A 168 1.97 -31.18 15.57
C VAL A 168 2.61 -29.80 15.70
N TYR A 169 1.77 -28.78 15.73
CA TYR A 169 2.18 -27.38 15.79
C TYR A 169 1.73 -26.79 17.12
N ASN A 170 2.67 -26.38 17.98
CA ASN A 170 2.40 -25.72 19.25
C ASN A 170 2.71 -24.23 19.14
N TRP A 171 1.66 -23.42 19.08
CA TRP A 171 1.71 -21.97 18.94
C TRP A 171 1.65 -21.29 20.30
N ASP A 172 2.53 -20.34 20.52
CA ASP A 172 2.54 -19.42 21.66
C ASP A 172 2.57 -17.98 21.12
N PHE A 173 1.57 -17.19 21.50
CA PHE A 173 1.39 -15.83 20.99
C PHE A 173 1.95 -14.75 21.94
N GLY A 174 2.66 -15.17 23.00
CA GLY A 174 3.30 -14.28 23.97
C GLY A 174 2.36 -13.70 25.04
N ASP A 175 1.09 -14.14 25.06
CA ASP A 175 0.08 -13.80 26.07
C ASP A 175 -0.08 -14.88 27.17
N GLY A 176 0.76 -15.92 27.11
CA GLY A 176 0.75 -17.04 28.07
C GLY A 176 -0.24 -18.15 27.71
N VAL A 177 -0.91 -18.07 26.56
CA VAL A 177 -1.84 -19.09 26.07
C VAL A 177 -1.22 -19.85 24.90
N TYR A 178 -1.36 -21.17 24.94
CA TYR A 178 -0.84 -22.06 23.91
C TYR A 178 -1.97 -22.65 23.08
N GLN A 179 -1.76 -22.75 21.76
CA GLN A 179 -2.68 -23.42 20.85
C GLN A 179 -1.96 -24.56 20.12
N ILE A 180 -2.52 -25.77 20.20
CA ILE A 180 -1.99 -26.94 19.48
C ILE A 180 -2.89 -27.23 18.28
N THR A 181 -2.30 -27.30 17.08
CA THR A 181 -2.99 -27.61 15.82
C THR A 181 -2.32 -28.76 15.07
N LYS A 182 -3.08 -29.40 14.16
CA LYS A 182 -2.54 -30.37 13.19
C LYS A 182 -2.28 -29.72 11.83
N GLU A 183 -2.94 -28.61 11.59
CA GLU A 183 -2.75 -27.76 10.42
C GLU A 183 -1.58 -26.79 10.65
N PRO A 184 -0.77 -26.48 9.62
CA PRO A 184 0.40 -25.61 9.73
C PRO A 184 0.02 -24.12 9.79
N PHE A 185 -1.21 -23.77 10.17
CA PHE A 185 -1.66 -22.40 10.21
C PHE A 185 -2.71 -22.15 11.29
N VAL A 186 -2.80 -20.91 11.72
CA VAL A 186 -3.75 -20.40 12.71
C VAL A 186 -4.34 -19.07 12.24
N TYR A 187 -5.57 -18.80 12.68
CA TYR A 187 -6.23 -17.51 12.50
C TYR A 187 -6.29 -16.79 13.83
N CYS A 188 -5.75 -15.58 13.85
CA CYS A 188 -5.66 -14.73 15.02
C CYS A 188 -6.45 -13.44 14.78
N ASN A 189 -7.28 -13.07 15.75
CA ASN A 189 -7.87 -11.74 15.81
C ASN A 189 -7.25 -11.00 17.00
N TYR A 190 -6.45 -9.98 16.71
CA TYR A 190 -5.81 -9.17 17.73
C TYR A 190 -6.54 -7.84 17.90
N SER A 191 -6.98 -7.58 19.13
CA SER A 191 -7.73 -6.37 19.48
C SER A 191 -6.87 -5.21 19.98
N THR A 192 -5.59 -5.46 20.27
CA THR A 192 -4.68 -4.49 20.90
C THR A 192 -3.42 -4.26 20.07
N MET A 193 -3.07 -2.99 19.91
CA MET A 193 -1.85 -2.54 19.24
C MET A 193 -0.58 -3.01 19.96
N GLY A 194 0.50 -3.14 19.20
CA GLY A 194 1.84 -3.37 19.72
C GLY A 194 2.60 -4.48 19.00
N ASN A 195 3.87 -4.61 19.38
CA ASN A 195 4.75 -5.64 18.84
C ASN A 195 4.56 -6.93 19.65
N ARG A 196 4.11 -7.98 18.97
CA ARG A 196 3.91 -9.31 19.53
C ARG A 196 4.91 -10.27 18.91
N THR A 197 5.44 -11.19 19.70
CA THR A 197 6.29 -12.25 19.20
C THR A 197 5.51 -13.55 19.25
N VAL A 198 5.41 -14.22 18.11
CA VAL A 198 4.77 -15.53 18.00
C VAL A 198 5.87 -16.58 17.94
N HIS A 199 5.82 -17.53 18.86
CA HIS A 199 6.69 -18.69 18.94
C HIS A 199 5.91 -19.91 18.44
N LEU A 200 6.54 -20.70 17.59
CA LEU A 200 5.99 -21.96 17.09
C LEU A 200 7.00 -23.06 17.35
N LYS A 201 6.58 -24.09 18.08
CA LYS A 201 7.29 -25.37 18.16
C LYS A 201 6.62 -26.40 17.26
N VAL A 202 7.35 -26.87 16.27
CA VAL A 202 6.93 -27.91 15.32
C VAL A 202 7.50 -29.25 15.77
N ILE A 203 6.66 -30.28 15.79
CA ILE A 203 7.06 -31.65 16.09
C ILE A 203 6.62 -32.52 14.91
N ALA A 204 7.56 -33.27 14.33
CA ALA A 204 7.31 -34.23 13.27
C ALA A 204 7.61 -35.63 13.78
N GLU A 205 6.64 -36.53 13.69
CA GLU A 205 6.74 -37.92 14.18
C GLU A 205 6.44 -38.91 13.06
N TRP A 206 7.28 -39.95 12.89
CA TRP A 206 7.04 -41.02 11.94
C TRP A 206 7.58 -42.36 12.45
N GLU A 207 7.11 -43.46 11.86
CA GLU A 207 7.63 -44.80 12.16
C GLU A 207 8.72 -45.18 11.15
N GLN A 208 9.81 -45.75 11.63
CA GLN A 208 10.88 -46.34 10.84
C GLN A 208 11.07 -47.80 11.24
N ILE A 209 11.40 -48.67 10.27
CA ILE A 209 11.71 -50.07 10.55
C ILE A 209 13.11 -50.13 11.18
N GLY A 210 13.19 -50.59 12.44
CA GLY A 210 14.45 -50.80 13.15
C GLY A 210 15.31 -51.93 12.55
N SER A 211 16.62 -51.91 12.81
CA SER A 211 17.57 -52.78 12.10
C SER A 211 17.86 -54.13 12.75
N ILE A 212 17.43 -54.40 13.99
CA ILE A 212 17.87 -55.62 14.71
C ILE A 212 16.71 -56.52 15.17
N ILE A 213 15.49 -56.00 15.28
CA ILE A 213 14.26 -56.77 15.52
C ILE A 213 13.19 -56.05 14.71
N HIS A 214 12.17 -56.72 14.17
CA HIS A 214 11.03 -56.08 13.49
C HIS A 214 10.16 -55.23 14.45
N GLU A 215 10.78 -54.41 15.28
CA GLU A 215 10.17 -53.39 16.11
C GLU A 215 10.12 -52.09 15.32
N LYS A 216 8.97 -51.42 15.41
CA LYS A 216 8.76 -50.11 14.83
C LYS A 216 9.40 -49.09 15.77
N GLU A 217 10.43 -48.40 15.30
CA GLU A 217 11.01 -47.28 16.02
C GLU A 217 10.26 -46.01 15.65
N THR A 218 9.78 -45.27 16.65
CA THR A 218 9.17 -43.95 16.45
C THR A 218 10.29 -42.91 16.41
N MET A 219 10.46 -42.29 15.25
CA MET A 219 11.38 -41.19 15.04
C MET A 219 10.66 -39.86 15.27
N GLN A 220 11.37 -38.91 15.88
CA GLN A 220 10.84 -37.58 16.13
C GLN A 220 11.90 -36.53 15.82
N LYS A 221 11.45 -35.45 15.16
CA LYS A 221 12.23 -34.22 14.95
C LYS A 221 11.44 -33.01 15.40
N THR A 222 12.15 -31.99 15.86
CA THR A 222 11.54 -30.75 16.33
C THR A 222 12.15 -29.54 15.65
N GLY A 223 11.43 -28.43 15.60
CA GLY A 223 11.95 -27.14 15.17
C GLY A 223 11.24 -26.01 15.89
N ASP A 224 11.98 -24.98 16.26
CA ASP A 224 11.47 -23.80 16.96
C ASP A 224 11.60 -22.58 16.05
N PHE A 225 10.50 -21.84 15.88
CA PHE A 225 10.39 -20.72 14.97
C PHE A 225 9.80 -19.52 15.68
N THR A 226 10.30 -18.33 15.34
CA THR A 226 9.84 -17.08 15.93
C THR A 226 9.58 -16.05 14.86
N THR A 227 8.48 -15.31 14.97
CA THR A 227 8.20 -14.18 14.10
C THR A 227 7.63 -13.01 14.91
N SER A 228 7.98 -11.79 14.53
CA SER A 228 7.46 -10.57 15.13
C SER A 228 6.30 -10.03 14.30
N LEU A 229 5.18 -9.79 14.96
CA LEU A 229 3.97 -9.18 14.43
C LEU A 229 3.83 -7.77 15.01
N GLU A 230 3.87 -6.76 14.16
CA GLU A 230 3.64 -5.36 14.52
C GLU A 230 2.19 -4.99 14.20
N LEU A 231 1.36 -4.89 15.24
CA LEU A 231 -0.04 -4.52 15.11
C LEU A 231 -0.18 -3.00 15.19
N LEU A 232 -0.62 -2.41 14.08
CA LEU A 232 -0.89 -0.99 13.98
C LEU A 232 -2.41 -0.78 13.90
N ASP A 233 -2.93 0.22 14.62
CA ASP A 233 -4.30 0.67 14.36
C ASP A 233 -4.36 1.32 12.99
N ALA A 234 -5.30 0.82 12.17
CA ALA A 234 -5.71 1.42 10.92
C ALA A 234 -6.05 2.91 11.11
N VAL A 235 -5.78 3.71 10.09
CA VAL A 235 -6.25 5.10 10.03
C VAL A 235 -7.78 5.05 9.96
N LYS A 236 -8.45 5.53 11.01
CA LYS A 236 -9.92 5.53 11.16
C LYS A 236 -10.57 6.79 10.59
N GLY A 237 -9.83 7.90 10.49
CA GLY A 237 -10.34 9.16 9.96
C GLY A 237 -9.33 10.29 9.95
N ILE A 238 -9.58 11.28 9.09
CA ILE A 238 -8.79 12.51 8.94
C ILE A 238 -9.74 13.69 9.11
N ASN A 239 -9.52 14.49 10.14
CA ASN A 239 -10.29 15.69 10.45
C ASN A 239 -9.47 16.93 10.14
N VAL A 240 -9.93 17.75 9.19
CA VAL A 240 -9.32 19.04 8.87
C VAL A 240 -10.01 20.12 9.67
N VAL A 241 -9.27 20.77 10.59
CA VAL A 241 -9.76 21.85 11.45
C VAL A 241 -9.18 23.18 10.95
N GLY A 242 -10.05 24.13 10.64
CA GLY A 242 -9.65 25.46 10.19
C GLY A 242 -10.76 26.17 9.41
N SER A 243 -10.48 27.41 8.99
CA SER A 243 -11.43 28.18 8.17
C SER A 243 -11.53 27.64 6.75
N ARG A 244 -12.75 27.68 6.18
CA ARG A 244 -13.01 27.38 4.76
C ARG A 244 -12.90 28.61 3.86
N GLU A 245 -12.73 29.79 4.47
CA GLU A 245 -12.67 31.06 3.76
C GLU A 245 -11.47 31.87 4.22
N THR A 246 -10.82 32.55 3.27
CA THR A 246 -9.69 33.44 3.53
C THR A 246 -9.62 34.53 2.46
N HIS A 247 -8.84 35.58 2.70
CA HIS A 247 -8.58 36.62 1.72
C HIS A 247 -7.24 36.41 0.98
N VAL A 248 -7.12 37.02 -0.20
CA VAL A 248 -5.84 37.07 -0.94
C VAL A 248 -4.75 37.67 -0.06
N MET A 249 -3.53 37.09 -0.11
CA MET A 249 -2.37 37.46 0.71
C MET A 249 -2.55 37.31 2.23
N GLU A 250 -3.63 36.68 2.70
CA GLU A 250 -3.81 36.30 4.08
C GLU A 250 -3.25 34.89 4.32
N ASN A 251 -2.69 34.63 5.51
CA ASN A 251 -2.16 33.32 5.89
C ASN A 251 -3.27 32.43 6.45
N LEU A 252 -3.62 31.37 5.74
CA LEU A 252 -4.56 30.36 6.20
C LEU A 252 -3.81 29.25 6.95
N SER A 253 -4.15 29.07 8.23
CA SER A 253 -3.66 27.96 9.05
C SER A 253 -4.73 26.87 9.20
N LEU A 254 -4.40 25.64 8.81
CA LEU A 254 -5.22 24.44 8.96
C LEU A 254 -4.50 23.43 9.85
N SER A 255 -5.23 22.78 10.74
CA SER A 255 -4.73 21.70 11.60
C SER A 255 -5.37 20.37 11.21
N LEU A 256 -4.55 19.41 10.82
CA LEU A 256 -4.95 18.05 10.45
C LEU A 256 -4.88 17.16 11.69
N HIS A 257 -6.02 16.64 12.14
CA HIS A 257 -6.13 15.66 13.22
C HIS A 257 -6.39 14.28 12.62
N ILE A 258 -5.50 13.34 12.90
CA ILE A 258 -5.49 12.02 12.28
C ILE A 258 -5.66 10.95 13.34
N ASN A 259 -6.67 10.11 13.17
CA ASN A 259 -6.95 8.99 14.06
C ASN A 259 -6.26 7.73 13.52
N GLY A 260 -4.97 7.56 13.81
CA GLY A 260 -4.17 6.40 13.40
C GLY A 260 -2.87 6.28 14.19
N THR A 261 -2.16 5.16 14.02
CA THR A 261 -0.89 4.89 14.72
C THR A 261 0.31 5.45 13.95
N PRO A 262 1.16 6.28 14.54
CA PRO A 262 2.43 6.69 13.92
C PRO A 262 3.41 5.50 13.73
N PRO A 263 4.34 5.57 12.76
CA PRO A 263 4.60 6.68 11.84
C PRO A 263 3.59 6.74 10.69
N LEU A 264 3.01 7.91 10.44
CA LEU A 264 2.07 8.13 9.35
C LEU A 264 2.75 8.87 8.20
N SER A 265 2.50 8.44 6.97
CA SER A 265 2.90 9.16 5.75
C SER A 265 1.77 10.07 5.31
N LEU A 266 1.94 11.38 5.51
CA LEU A 266 1.00 12.44 5.16
C LEU A 266 1.41 13.07 3.82
N CYS A 267 0.51 13.06 2.86
CA CYS A 267 0.69 13.59 1.51
C CYS A 267 -0.41 14.61 1.24
N TRP A 268 -0.06 15.89 1.05
CA TRP A 268 -1.05 16.95 0.83
C TRP A 268 -0.74 17.82 -0.39
N LEU A 269 -1.78 18.38 -0.99
CA LEU A 269 -1.69 19.25 -2.17
C LEU A 269 -2.88 20.21 -2.22
N ILE A 270 -2.63 21.47 -2.60
CA ILE A 270 -3.68 22.49 -2.82
C ILE A 270 -3.74 22.80 -4.31
N LYS A 271 -4.93 22.72 -4.92
CA LYS A 271 -5.21 23.07 -6.32
C LYS A 271 -6.59 23.69 -6.49
N SER A 272 -6.94 24.16 -7.69
CA SER A 272 -8.27 24.70 -8.01
C SER A 272 -9.38 23.63 -7.98
N GLU A 273 -9.03 22.36 -8.07
CA GLU A 273 -9.96 21.22 -8.08
C GLU A 273 -9.50 20.13 -7.11
N CYS A 274 -10.45 19.38 -6.54
CA CYS A 274 -10.17 18.26 -5.66
C CYS A 274 -9.70 17.05 -6.47
N ILE A 275 -8.41 16.71 -6.39
CA ILE A 275 -7.83 15.59 -7.14
C ILE A 275 -7.36 14.44 -6.23
N PRO A 276 -7.58 13.18 -6.64
CA PRO A 276 -6.99 12.02 -5.96
C PRO A 276 -5.47 12.07 -6.02
N LEU A 277 -4.78 11.79 -4.91
CA LEU A 277 -3.33 11.98 -4.78
C LEU A 277 -2.57 10.68 -5.03
N GLU A 278 -2.38 10.25 -6.28
CA GLU A 278 -1.51 9.10 -6.58
C GLU A 278 -0.05 9.50 -6.86
N GLY A 279 0.89 8.93 -6.09
CA GLY A 279 2.34 9.03 -6.32
C GLY A 279 3.00 10.35 -5.87
N GLU A 280 4.16 10.66 -6.46
CA GLU A 280 5.10 11.75 -6.08
C GLU A 280 4.62 13.20 -6.35
N LYS A 281 3.31 13.43 -6.52
CA LYS A 281 2.75 14.76 -6.90
C LYS A 281 2.31 15.62 -5.71
N CYS A 282 2.64 15.22 -4.48
CA CYS A 282 2.23 15.91 -3.26
C CYS A 282 3.41 16.22 -2.36
N HIS A 283 3.19 17.10 -1.38
CA HIS A 283 4.14 17.33 -0.32
C HIS A 283 4.05 16.20 0.72
N LEU A 284 5.01 15.29 0.69
CA LEU A 284 5.08 14.13 1.59
C LEU A 284 5.80 14.49 2.89
N VAL A 285 5.20 14.14 4.03
CA VAL A 285 5.73 14.35 5.38
C VAL A 285 5.49 13.09 6.20
N VAL A 286 6.53 12.60 6.88
CA VAL A 286 6.39 11.54 7.88
C VAL A 286 6.12 12.18 9.24
N ILE A 287 5.01 11.83 9.87
CA ILE A 287 4.60 12.36 11.18
C ILE A 287 4.67 11.26 12.25
N ASN A 288 5.27 11.61 13.40
CA ASN A 288 5.38 10.73 14.57
C ASN A 288 4.24 10.96 15.59
N GLY A 289 3.31 11.85 15.29
CA GLY A 289 2.15 12.17 16.13
C GLY A 289 0.85 12.11 15.32
N SER A 290 -0.26 12.48 15.96
CA SER A 290 -1.61 12.48 15.36
C SER A 290 -2.04 13.83 14.78
N CYS A 291 -1.21 14.87 14.89
CA CYS A 291 -1.54 16.23 14.47
C CYS A 291 -0.47 16.80 13.54
N TYR A 292 -0.91 17.51 12.48
CA TYR A 292 -0.03 18.27 11.59
C TYR A 292 -0.62 19.64 11.26
N ASN A 293 0.19 20.69 11.37
CA ASN A 293 -0.23 22.06 11.07
C ASN A 293 0.27 22.47 9.68
N LEU A 294 -0.67 22.94 8.86
CA LEU A 294 -0.44 23.42 7.50
C LEU A 294 -0.71 24.93 7.45
N SER A 295 0.24 25.71 6.96
CA SER A 295 0.06 27.14 6.70
C SER A 295 0.26 27.43 5.21
N HIS A 296 -0.67 28.13 4.57
CA HIS A 296 -0.59 28.48 3.16
C HIS A 296 -1.13 29.88 2.89
N THR A 297 -0.52 30.59 1.93
CA THR A 297 -0.93 31.93 1.49
C THR A 297 -1.32 31.88 0.02
N PHE A 298 -2.48 32.44 -0.31
CA PHE A 298 -3.02 32.44 -1.67
C PHE A 298 -2.72 33.76 -2.38
N SER A 299 -2.20 33.70 -3.60
CA SER A 299 -1.89 34.89 -4.42
C SER A 299 -3.08 35.36 -5.25
N ASP A 300 -3.97 34.44 -5.64
CA ASP A 300 -5.12 34.71 -6.50
C ASP A 300 -6.42 34.37 -5.78
N ALA A 301 -7.47 35.13 -6.10
CA ALA A 301 -8.82 34.83 -5.63
C ALA A 301 -9.43 33.69 -6.45
N GLY A 302 -10.16 32.80 -5.80
CA GLY A 302 -10.71 31.62 -6.47
C GLY A 302 -11.20 30.56 -5.50
N GLN A 303 -11.69 29.45 -6.07
CA GLN A 303 -12.00 28.25 -5.32
C GLN A 303 -10.80 27.31 -5.40
N TYR A 304 -10.35 26.84 -4.25
CA TYR A 304 -9.27 25.89 -4.09
C TYR A 304 -9.77 24.68 -3.30
N CYS A 305 -9.04 23.58 -3.42
CA CYS A 305 -9.28 22.37 -2.68
C CYS A 305 -7.95 21.84 -2.16
N LEU A 306 -7.92 21.56 -0.86
CA LEU A 306 -6.87 20.82 -0.20
C LEU A 306 -7.20 19.33 -0.28
N SER A 307 -6.44 18.59 -1.07
CA SER A 307 -6.43 17.13 -1.05
C SER A 307 -5.44 16.65 0.02
N VAL A 308 -5.88 15.76 0.90
CA VAL A 308 -5.03 15.16 1.95
C VAL A 308 -5.15 13.65 1.89
N ARG A 309 -4.03 12.97 1.66
CA ARG A 309 -3.88 11.53 1.74
C ARG A 309 -3.02 11.18 2.96
N VAL A 310 -3.50 10.26 3.77
CA VAL A 310 -2.73 9.67 4.86
C VAL A 310 -2.67 8.17 4.66
N GLU A 311 -1.48 7.61 4.74
CA GLU A 311 -1.28 6.18 4.81
C GLU A 311 -0.49 5.81 6.07
N ASN A 312 -0.93 4.73 6.70
CA ASN A 312 -0.14 3.93 7.62
C ASN A 312 0.16 2.62 6.87
N GLY A 313 1.19 1.84 7.20
CA GLY A 313 1.56 0.59 6.49
C GLY A 313 0.47 -0.51 6.40
N VAL A 314 -0.76 -0.18 6.80
CA VAL A 314 -1.98 -0.96 6.82
C VAL A 314 -3.07 -0.34 5.94
N THR A 315 -3.49 0.91 6.19
CA THR A 315 -4.61 1.55 5.47
C THR A 315 -4.23 2.90 4.87
N MET A 316 -4.88 3.24 3.75
CA MET A 316 -4.80 4.53 3.09
C MET A 316 -6.18 5.19 3.11
N LEU A 317 -6.24 6.44 3.59
CA LEU A 317 -7.43 7.28 3.56
C LEU A 317 -7.12 8.59 2.85
N GLN A 318 -8.13 9.10 2.14
CA GLN A 318 -8.05 10.40 1.48
C GLN A 318 -9.27 11.25 1.82
N THR A 319 -9.03 12.52 2.12
CA THR A 319 -10.07 13.53 2.39
C THR A 319 -9.81 14.80 1.59
N TYR A 320 -10.87 15.59 1.42
CA TYR A 320 -10.85 16.83 0.66
C TYR A 320 -11.42 17.97 1.50
N HIS A 321 -10.79 19.13 1.43
CA HIS A 321 -11.25 20.33 2.11
C HIS A 321 -11.28 21.51 1.14
N GLU A 322 -12.49 21.98 0.82
CA GLU A 322 -12.69 23.13 -0.06
C GLU A 322 -12.39 24.44 0.67
N ILE A 323 -11.69 25.33 -0.03
CA ILE A 323 -11.22 26.62 0.46
C ILE A 323 -11.64 27.69 -0.55
N LYS A 324 -12.35 28.72 -0.09
CA LYS A 324 -12.75 29.87 -0.91
C LYS A 324 -11.89 31.08 -0.58
N VAL A 325 -11.19 31.60 -1.57
CA VAL A 325 -10.31 32.76 -1.43
C VAL A 325 -11.01 33.98 -2.02
N TRP A 326 -11.31 34.95 -1.17
CA TRP A 326 -11.96 36.20 -1.55
C TRP A 326 -10.91 37.25 -1.95
N PRO A 327 -11.18 38.04 -3.00
CA PRO A 327 -10.31 39.15 -3.36
C PRO A 327 -10.26 40.18 -2.23
N THR A 328 -9.08 40.73 -1.96
CA THR A 328 -8.90 41.86 -1.04
C THR A 328 -9.32 43.15 -1.74
N GLY A 329 -10.49 43.69 -1.39
CA GLY A 329 -10.97 44.97 -1.91
C GLY A 329 -12.41 45.28 -1.46
N LEU A 330 -12.78 46.57 -1.42
CA LEU A 330 -14.17 46.98 -1.19
C LEU A 330 -15.06 46.36 -2.27
N GLN A 331 -16.12 45.65 -1.87
CA GLN A 331 -17.08 45.10 -2.83
C GLN A 331 -17.57 46.21 -3.77
N PRO A 332 -17.59 45.99 -5.11
CA PRO A 332 -18.04 47.00 -6.08
C PRO A 332 -19.43 47.56 -5.77
N ALA A 333 -20.27 46.78 -5.08
CA ALA A 333 -21.60 47.18 -4.63
C ALA A 333 -21.60 48.44 -3.75
N PHE A 334 -20.62 48.63 -2.86
CA PHE A 334 -20.56 49.82 -1.99
C PHE A 334 -20.31 51.11 -2.77
N PHE A 335 -19.46 51.05 -3.81
CA PHE A 335 -19.23 52.19 -4.70
C PHE A 335 -20.46 52.51 -5.54
N VAL A 336 -21.17 51.49 -6.04
CA VAL A 336 -22.42 51.69 -6.79
C VAL A 336 -23.49 52.33 -5.90
N LEU A 337 -23.64 51.88 -4.66
CA LEU A 337 -24.60 52.44 -3.69
C LEU A 337 -24.32 53.91 -3.36
N LEU A 338 -23.04 54.26 -3.16
CA LEU A 338 -22.62 55.64 -2.92
C LEU A 338 -22.90 56.53 -4.14
N CYS A 339 -22.60 56.04 -5.35
CA CYS A 339 -22.88 56.76 -6.60
C CYS A 339 -24.39 56.97 -6.81
N VAL A 340 -25.22 55.96 -6.58
CA VAL A 340 -26.68 56.07 -6.69
C VAL A 340 -27.25 57.08 -5.69
N ALA A 341 -26.73 57.10 -4.46
CA ALA A 341 -27.13 58.09 -3.45
C ALA A 341 -26.73 59.52 -3.84
N LEU A 342 -25.54 59.72 -4.41
CA LEU A 342 -25.12 61.04 -4.89
C LEU A 342 -25.96 61.52 -6.07
N VAL A 343 -26.25 60.63 -7.04
CA VAL A 343 -27.10 60.97 -8.19
C VAL A 343 -28.53 61.30 -7.75
N SER A 344 -29.09 60.56 -6.78
CA SER A 344 -30.46 60.84 -6.29
C SER A 344 -30.56 62.18 -5.56
N VAL A 345 -29.53 62.56 -4.78
CA VAL A 345 -29.46 63.89 -4.14
C VAL A 345 -29.37 65.00 -5.19
N MET A 346 -28.56 64.82 -6.23
CA MET A 346 -28.43 65.81 -7.31
C MET A 346 -29.74 65.97 -8.10
N VAL A 347 -30.42 64.87 -8.42
CA VAL A 347 -31.75 64.92 -9.07
C VAL A 347 -32.78 65.60 -8.16
N GLY A 348 -32.76 65.31 -6.86
CA GLY A 348 -33.62 65.98 -5.88
C GLY A 348 -33.39 67.50 -5.83
N LEU A 349 -32.13 67.95 -5.87
CA LEU A 349 -31.78 69.37 -5.92
C LEU A 349 -32.23 70.06 -7.22
N VAL A 350 -32.09 69.38 -8.36
CA VAL A 350 -32.57 69.91 -9.66
C VAL A 350 -34.09 70.03 -9.68
N LEU A 351 -34.81 69.03 -9.17
CA LEU A 351 -36.28 69.09 -9.05
C LEU A 351 -36.72 70.19 -8.06
N TYR A 352 -36.00 70.36 -6.95
CA TYR A 352 -36.31 71.40 -5.97
C TYR A 352 -36.11 72.82 -6.54
N THR A 353 -35.00 73.05 -7.24
CA THR A 353 -34.70 74.37 -7.84
C THR A 353 -35.63 74.72 -9.00
N THR A 354 -35.99 73.74 -9.85
CA THR A 354 -36.96 73.96 -10.94
C THR A 354 -38.38 74.21 -10.41
N PHE A 355 -38.83 73.50 -9.37
CA PHE A 355 -40.13 73.74 -8.74
C PHE A 355 -40.20 75.10 -8.01
N ARG A 356 -39.12 75.48 -7.32
CA ARG A 356 -39.02 76.78 -6.64
C ARG A 356 -38.88 77.96 -7.62
N SER A 357 -38.21 77.77 -8.74
CA SER A 357 -38.14 78.75 -9.84
C SER A 357 -39.52 79.00 -10.45
N ASN A 358 -40.30 77.93 -10.67
CA ASN A 358 -41.61 78.05 -11.31
C ASN A 358 -42.68 78.68 -10.39
N THR A 359 -42.44 78.72 -9.08
CA THR A 359 -43.33 79.37 -8.11
C THR A 359 -43.04 80.85 -7.90
N GLN A 360 -41.88 81.38 -8.32
CA GLN A 360 -41.57 82.81 -8.24
C GLN A 360 -41.94 83.62 -9.49
N GLN A 361 -42.39 82.98 -10.58
CA GLN A 361 -42.77 83.66 -11.81
C GLN A 361 -44.26 83.46 -12.13
N LYS A 362 -45.12 84.01 -11.28
CA LYS A 362 -46.50 84.35 -11.64
C LYS A 362 -46.76 85.78 -11.24
N ASP A 363 -46.35 86.70 -12.12
CA ASP A 363 -46.91 88.05 -12.14
C ASP A 363 -48.39 87.94 -12.47
N LEU A 364 -49.22 88.60 -11.67
CA LEU A 364 -50.67 88.69 -11.83
C LEU A 364 -50.98 89.50 -13.09
N VAL A 365 -51.47 88.83 -14.14
CA VAL A 365 -52.23 89.49 -15.19
C VAL A 365 -53.69 89.07 -15.01
N GLU A 366 -54.47 89.95 -14.40
CA GLU A 366 -55.94 89.87 -14.39
C GLU A 366 -56.46 90.15 -15.81
N VAL A 367 -57.17 89.19 -16.39
CA VAL A 367 -58.14 89.46 -17.46
C VAL A 367 -59.46 88.84 -17.03
N ALA A 368 -60.48 89.69 -16.99
CA ALA A 368 -61.82 89.39 -16.53
C ALA A 368 -62.62 88.52 -17.53
N ASP A 369 -63.36 87.59 -16.93
CA ASP A 369 -64.76 87.22 -17.15
C ASP A 369 -65.26 86.85 -18.58
N PHE A 370 -65.95 85.71 -18.69
CA PHE A 370 -67.36 85.66 -19.11
C PHE A 370 -67.86 84.20 -19.08
N ASP A 371 -68.77 83.96 -18.16
CA ASP A 371 -69.63 82.76 -18.04
C ASP A 371 -70.74 82.79 -19.09
N PHE A 372 -70.99 81.66 -19.77
CA PHE A 372 -72.29 81.33 -20.37
C PHE A 372 -72.48 79.81 -20.45
N SER A 373 -73.11 79.24 -19.43
CA SER A 373 -74.01 78.07 -19.59
C SER A 373 -75.37 78.59 -20.09
N PRO A 374 -76.19 77.88 -20.92
CA PRO A 374 -76.86 76.64 -20.45
C PRO A 374 -77.43 75.63 -21.51
N LEU A 375 -77.96 74.52 -20.97
CA LEU A 375 -79.10 73.67 -21.42
C LEU A 375 -78.95 72.57 -22.49
N SER A 376 -79.16 71.33 -21.99
CA SER A 376 -79.90 70.15 -22.53
C SER A 376 -80.24 70.06 -24.03
N ASP A 377 -79.94 68.90 -24.66
CA ASP A 377 -80.91 67.80 -24.78
C ASP A 377 -80.36 66.54 -25.53
N LYS A 378 -80.72 65.38 -24.96
CA LYS A 378 -81.11 64.07 -25.54
C LYS A 378 -80.40 63.38 -26.73
N ASN A 379 -80.11 62.10 -26.44
CA ASN A 379 -80.26 60.88 -27.27
C ASN A 379 -79.19 60.63 -28.37
N LEU A 380 -78.70 59.41 -28.65
CA LEU A 380 -79.08 58.03 -28.31
C LEU A 380 -77.87 57.10 -28.62
N SER A 381 -77.68 56.05 -27.82
CA SER A 381 -77.20 54.67 -28.14
C SER A 381 -75.95 54.46 -29.04
N SER A 382 -75.05 53.51 -28.79
CA SER A 382 -75.29 52.16 -28.29
C SER A 382 -73.98 51.46 -27.91
N HIS A 383 -74.05 50.76 -26.77
CA HIS A 383 -73.59 49.39 -26.52
C HIS A 383 -72.10 49.05 -26.59
N SER A 384 -71.52 48.22 -25.72
CA SER A 384 -71.84 47.76 -24.36
C SER A 384 -70.74 46.75 -24.02
N GLU A 385 -69.97 47.06 -23.00
CA GLU A 385 -69.34 46.12 -22.06
C GLU A 385 -70.45 45.35 -21.29
N PRO A 386 -70.20 44.52 -20.23
CA PRO A 386 -68.94 43.94 -19.73
C PRO A 386 -69.12 42.47 -19.24
N GLY A 387 -68.08 41.92 -18.59
CA GLY A 387 -68.29 41.38 -17.24
C GLY A 387 -67.79 39.98 -16.91
N CYS A 388 -66.74 39.96 -16.07
CA CYS A 388 -66.59 39.19 -14.82
C CYS A 388 -66.76 37.65 -14.81
N CYS A 389 -65.78 36.93 -14.23
CA CYS A 389 -66.01 36.08 -13.04
C CYS A 389 -64.74 35.35 -12.55
N GLN A 390 -64.75 35.15 -11.24
CA GLN A 390 -63.82 34.45 -10.36
C GLN A 390 -64.54 33.19 -9.83
N ILE A 391 -63.91 32.00 -9.75
CA ILE A 391 -64.31 30.79 -8.98
C ILE A 391 -63.08 29.87 -8.94
N CYS A 392 -62.47 29.47 -7.82
CA CYS A 392 -62.86 28.61 -6.67
C CYS A 392 -62.65 27.07 -6.86
N CYS A 393 -61.88 26.52 -5.91
CA CYS A 393 -61.56 25.15 -5.45
C CYS A 393 -62.38 23.92 -5.89
N ARG A 394 -61.70 22.76 -6.06
CA ARG A 394 -61.86 21.58 -5.16
C ARG A 394 -60.83 20.45 -5.40
N SER A 395 -60.28 19.94 -4.31
CA SER A 395 -59.55 18.66 -4.18
C SER A 395 -60.46 17.44 -4.37
N CYS A 396 -59.89 16.31 -4.80
CA CYS A 396 -60.20 14.98 -4.27
C CYS A 396 -59.04 13.99 -4.52
N PHE A 397 -58.65 13.30 -3.45
CA PHE A 397 -57.81 12.11 -3.40
C PHE A 397 -58.49 10.90 -4.05
N LEU A 398 -57.72 10.02 -4.69
CA LEU A 398 -57.79 8.57 -4.42
C LEU A 398 -56.47 7.88 -4.84
N GLN A 399 -56.10 6.86 -4.07
CA GLN A 399 -54.76 6.27 -3.96
C GLN A 399 -54.72 4.83 -4.48
N SER A 400 -53.66 4.55 -5.28
CA SER A 400 -52.91 3.27 -5.45
C SER A 400 -53.65 2.05 -6.04
N PRO A 401 -52.96 0.91 -6.35
CA PRO A 401 -51.52 0.60 -6.25
C PRO A 401 -50.91 -0.14 -7.48
N GLN A 402 -49.58 -0.18 -7.62
CA GLN A 402 -48.81 -1.46 -7.65
C GLN A 402 -47.29 -1.28 -7.78
N GLU A 403 -46.60 -1.93 -6.83
CA GLU A 403 -45.39 -2.77 -6.90
C GLU A 403 -44.28 -2.47 -7.91
N THR A 404 -43.06 -2.29 -7.37
CA THR A 404 -41.84 -2.82 -7.98
C THR A 404 -40.98 -3.49 -6.91
N ALA A 405 -40.50 -4.68 -7.30
CA ALA A 405 -39.86 -5.70 -6.51
C ALA A 405 -38.54 -5.26 -5.88
N ARG A 406 -38.31 -5.72 -4.64
CA ARG A 406 -37.05 -5.62 -3.92
C ARG A 406 -36.50 -7.05 -3.80
N GLU A 407 -35.51 -7.38 -4.61
CA GLU A 407 -34.76 -8.63 -4.51
C GLU A 407 -33.90 -8.62 -3.25
N SER A 408 -34.31 -9.42 -2.27
CA SER A 408 -33.49 -9.81 -1.13
C SER A 408 -32.50 -10.88 -1.57
N HIS A 409 -31.23 -10.52 -1.68
CA HIS A 409 -30.16 -11.48 -1.86
C HIS A 409 -30.06 -12.35 -0.60
N GLU A 410 -30.32 -13.65 -0.79
CA GLU A 410 -30.05 -14.70 0.17
C GLU A 410 -28.56 -14.68 0.56
N LEU A 411 -28.30 -14.56 1.86
CA LEU A 411 -26.99 -14.79 2.43
C LEU A 411 -26.63 -16.27 2.25
N LEU A 412 -25.72 -16.55 1.32
CA LEU A 412 -25.01 -17.81 1.25
C LEU A 412 -24.21 -18.00 2.56
N LEU A 413 -24.78 -18.74 3.49
CA LEU A 413 -24.06 -19.33 4.62
C LEU A 413 -23.02 -20.29 4.04
N SER A 414 -21.80 -19.79 3.91
CA SER A 414 -20.65 -20.61 3.59
C SER A 414 -20.47 -21.65 4.69
N PHE A 415 -20.63 -22.93 4.33
CA PHE A 415 -20.25 -24.07 5.14
C PHE A 415 -18.72 -24.12 5.29
N TYR A 416 -18.15 -23.21 6.08
CA TYR A 416 -16.85 -23.45 6.68
C TYR A 416 -17.08 -24.25 7.96
N LYS A 417 -16.49 -25.45 8.03
CA LYS A 417 -16.21 -26.08 9.32
C LYS A 417 -15.64 -25.00 10.24
N PRO A 418 -16.07 -24.89 11.51
CA PRO A 418 -15.51 -23.88 12.40
C PRO A 418 -14.02 -24.15 12.56
N VAL A 419 -13.20 -23.39 11.81
CA VAL A 419 -11.76 -23.39 12.01
C VAL A 419 -11.54 -22.66 13.32
N LYS A 420 -10.77 -23.27 14.21
CA LYS A 420 -10.54 -22.78 15.57
C LYS A 420 -9.83 -21.43 15.50
N MET A 421 -10.61 -20.34 15.56
CA MET A 421 -10.08 -18.99 15.63
C MET A 421 -9.51 -18.75 17.02
N TYR A 422 -8.31 -18.19 17.06
CA TYR A 422 -7.71 -17.68 18.28
C TYR A 422 -8.05 -16.19 18.40
N THR A 423 -8.72 -15.83 19.49
CA THR A 423 -9.19 -14.47 19.73
C THR A 423 -8.50 -13.91 20.96
N VAL A 424 -7.88 -12.73 20.82
CA VAL A 424 -7.24 -11.98 21.91
C VAL A 424 -7.85 -10.59 22.04
#